data_AF-A0A1X0U7J3-F1
#
_entry.id   AF-A0A1X0U7J3-F1
#
_cell.length_a   1.000
_cell.length_b   1.000
_cell.length_c   1.000
_cell.angle_alpha   90.00
_cell.angle_beta   90.00
_cell.angle_gamma   90.00
#
_symmetry.space_group_name_H-M   'P 1'
#
loop_
_entity.id
_entity.type
_entity.pdbx_description
1 polymer ?
#
loop_
_entity_poly.entity_id
_entity_poly.type
_entity_poly.pdbx_seq_one_letter_code
_entity_poly.pdbx_strand_id
1 'polypeptide(L)'
;MNHWTHLTLARRGSRIRRGLADAIRAADLLGPDGAYLTVTPHQLRHTYATSLVNAGMSLQALMALLGHSRPEMTIRYAHLANSSVHGAYEAAMNRLHATRELPLVIGDKPVIPDRIEWLHSEMIKTRVARGYCSRHLAAEACPYANICEQCDNFTTTTEFIPQLKQQLSDEKVLRDDAHARGWDSEVARHARVTTSIQRHLDNLKPDTRVDPGPRAG
;
A
#
# COMPACT_ATOMS: atom_id res chain seq x y z
N MET A 1 -29.51 -10.71 -28.90
CA MET A 1 -28.04 -10.90 -29.05
C MET A 1 -27.42 -9.59 -28.60
N ASN A 2 -26.81 -9.45 -27.41
CA ASN A 2 -25.62 -10.13 -26.93
C ASN A 2 -25.60 -10.19 -25.39
N HIS A 3 -25.36 -11.39 -24.88
CA HIS A 3 -25.27 -11.77 -23.47
C HIS A 3 -23.79 -11.99 -23.15
N TRP A 4 -23.14 -11.02 -22.49
CA TRP A 4 -21.76 -11.17 -22.03
C TRP A 4 -21.72 -11.29 -20.50
N THR A 5 -21.85 -12.54 -20.04
CA THR A 5 -20.95 -13.23 -19.09
C THR A 5 -20.48 -12.50 -17.82
N HIS A 6 -21.39 -12.22 -16.88
CA HIS A 6 -21.07 -11.90 -15.48
C HIS A 6 -20.93 -13.14 -14.57
N LEU A 7 -20.20 -14.19 -14.99
CA LEU A 7 -20.22 -15.45 -14.23
C LEU A 7 -18.92 -16.28 -14.23
N THR A 8 -17.74 -15.68 -13.98
CA THR A 8 -16.52 -16.49 -13.75
C THR A 8 -15.54 -16.02 -12.67
N LEU A 9 -15.64 -14.81 -12.10
CA LEU A 9 -14.71 -14.39 -11.04
C LEU A 9 -15.09 -14.88 -9.61
N ALA A 10 -16.37 -14.94 -9.26
CA ALA A 10 -16.79 -15.29 -7.89
C ALA A 10 -16.52 -16.78 -7.52
N ARG A 11 -16.49 -17.70 -8.50
CA ARG A 11 -16.30 -19.14 -8.26
C ARG A 11 -14.84 -19.54 -8.01
N ARG A 12 -13.84 -18.76 -8.44
CA ARG A 12 -12.40 -19.10 -8.30
C ARG A 12 -11.84 -18.79 -6.91
N GLY A 13 -12.22 -17.66 -6.31
CA GLY A 13 -11.75 -17.27 -4.97
C GLY A 13 -12.09 -18.29 -3.87
N SER A 14 -13.23 -18.98 -4.02
CA SER A 14 -13.67 -20.02 -3.09
C SER A 14 -12.83 -21.30 -3.15
N ARG A 15 -12.24 -21.63 -4.32
CA ARG A 15 -11.42 -22.85 -4.48
C ARG A 15 -10.03 -22.70 -3.85
N ILE A 16 -9.39 -21.56 -4.02
CA ILE A 16 -8.08 -21.30 -3.40
C ILE A 16 -8.22 -21.27 -1.87
N ARG A 17 -9.26 -20.61 -1.34
CA ARG A 17 -9.52 -20.60 0.11
C ARG A 17 -9.79 -21.99 0.66
N ARG A 18 -10.59 -22.81 -0.03
CA ARG A 18 -10.83 -24.22 0.37
C ARG A 18 -9.55 -25.04 0.32
N GLY A 19 -8.80 -24.99 -0.77
CA GLY A 19 -7.53 -25.72 -0.90
C GLY A 19 -6.50 -25.30 0.16
N LEU A 20 -6.47 -24.03 0.55
CA LEU A 20 -5.61 -23.56 1.62
C LEU A 20 -6.05 -24.10 2.99
N ALA A 21 -7.35 -24.13 3.27
CA ALA A 21 -7.86 -24.76 4.49
C ALA A 21 -7.58 -26.26 4.53
N ASP A 22 -7.71 -26.95 3.39
CA ASP A 22 -7.42 -28.38 3.29
C ASP A 22 -5.91 -28.66 3.47
N ALA A 23 -5.04 -27.82 2.90
CA ALA A 23 -3.60 -27.91 3.09
C ALA A 23 -3.18 -27.66 4.54
N ILE A 24 -3.83 -26.72 5.25
CA ILE A 24 -3.60 -26.45 6.67
C ILE A 24 -3.94 -27.67 7.52
N ARG A 25 -5.08 -28.31 7.26
CA ARG A 25 -5.47 -29.55 7.95
C ARG A 25 -4.52 -30.70 7.65
N ALA A 26 -4.16 -30.87 6.37
CA ALA A 26 -3.24 -31.93 5.95
C ALA A 26 -1.82 -31.76 6.53
N ALA A 27 -1.39 -30.52 6.76
CA ALA A 27 -0.10 -30.20 7.37
C ALA A 27 -0.17 -30.04 8.90
N ASP A 28 -1.33 -30.30 9.51
CA ASP A 28 -1.62 -30.16 10.94
C ASP A 28 -1.15 -28.84 11.56
N LEU A 29 -1.39 -27.73 10.84
CA LEU A 29 -0.96 -26.40 11.26
C LEU A 29 -1.96 -25.81 12.25
N LEU A 30 -1.68 -25.99 13.53
CA LEU A 30 -2.47 -25.49 14.65
C LEU A 30 -1.95 -24.16 15.18
N GLY A 31 -2.86 -23.32 15.64
CA GLY A 31 -2.59 -22.13 16.41
C GLY A 31 -2.30 -22.45 17.89
N PRO A 32 -1.93 -21.42 18.67
CA PRO A 32 -1.64 -21.58 20.11
C PRO A 32 -2.83 -22.09 20.94
N ASP A 33 -4.04 -21.91 20.42
CA ASP A 33 -5.32 -22.34 20.97
C ASP A 33 -5.70 -23.77 20.57
N GLY A 34 -4.85 -24.48 19.80
CA GLY A 34 -5.12 -25.81 19.30
C GLY A 34 -6.13 -25.84 18.15
N ALA A 35 -6.53 -24.69 17.61
CA ALA A 35 -7.40 -24.60 16.44
C ALA A 35 -6.58 -24.52 15.14
N TYR A 36 -7.11 -25.00 14.02
CA TYR A 36 -6.43 -24.86 12.72
C TYR A 36 -6.23 -23.39 12.34
N LEU A 37 -5.04 -23.05 11.85
CA LEU A 37 -4.72 -21.69 11.41
C LEU A 37 -5.68 -21.22 10.30
N THR A 38 -6.05 -19.95 10.34
CA THR A 38 -6.80 -19.32 9.23
C THR A 38 -5.83 -18.50 8.39
N VAL A 39 -5.38 -19.08 7.28
CA VAL A 39 -4.52 -18.39 6.31
C VAL A 39 -5.36 -17.92 5.11
N THR A 40 -5.09 -16.72 4.63
CA THR A 40 -5.72 -16.12 3.46
C THR A 40 -4.69 -15.90 2.34
N PRO A 41 -5.11 -15.89 1.07
CA PRO A 41 -4.22 -15.58 -0.04
C PRO A 41 -3.52 -14.20 0.10
N HIS A 42 -4.18 -13.24 0.75
CA HIS A 42 -3.61 -11.92 0.98
C HIS A 42 -2.46 -11.97 2.01
N GLN A 43 -2.56 -12.80 3.05
CA GLN A 43 -1.46 -13.03 4.00
C GLN A 43 -0.24 -13.67 3.30
N LEU A 44 -0.47 -14.66 2.43
CA LEU A 44 0.62 -15.27 1.65
C LEU A 44 1.32 -14.25 0.75
N ARG A 45 0.55 -13.38 0.08
CA ARG A 45 1.10 -12.27 -0.71
C ARG A 45 1.91 -11.30 0.14
N HIS A 46 1.46 -11.01 1.36
CA HIS A 46 2.20 -10.18 2.30
C HIS A 46 3.54 -10.82 2.68
N THR A 47 3.55 -12.12 3.04
CA THR A 47 4.78 -12.86 3.34
C THR A 47 5.74 -12.83 2.16
N TYR A 48 5.26 -13.13 0.96
CA TYR A 48 6.09 -13.10 -0.26
C TYR A 48 6.70 -11.72 -0.51
N ALA A 49 5.90 -10.66 -0.41
CA ALA A 49 6.37 -9.29 -0.60
C ALA A 49 7.42 -8.88 0.45
N THR A 50 7.20 -9.19 1.72
CA THR A 50 8.17 -8.94 2.80
C THR A 50 9.46 -9.72 2.58
N SER A 51 9.38 -10.99 2.21
CA SER A 51 10.57 -11.81 1.93
C SER A 51 11.40 -11.23 0.78
N LEU A 52 10.75 -10.72 -0.28
CA LEU A 52 11.45 -10.10 -1.39
C LEU A 52 12.15 -8.78 -1.00
N VAL A 53 11.49 -7.91 -0.22
CA VAL A 53 12.13 -6.69 0.29
C VAL A 53 13.33 -7.03 1.16
N ASN A 54 13.17 -7.99 2.06
CA ASN A 54 14.25 -8.41 2.96
C ASN A 54 15.40 -9.08 2.21
N ALA A 55 15.10 -9.75 1.10
CA ALA A 55 16.08 -10.25 0.14
C ALA A 55 16.67 -9.16 -0.78
N GLY A 56 16.54 -7.87 -0.44
CA GLY A 56 17.16 -6.77 -1.20
C GLY A 56 16.46 -6.39 -2.51
N MET A 57 15.25 -6.90 -2.78
CA MET A 57 14.48 -6.46 -3.95
C MET A 57 14.13 -4.98 -3.81
N SER A 58 14.42 -4.20 -4.85
CA SER A 58 14.08 -2.78 -4.86
C SER A 58 12.56 -2.58 -4.84
N LEU A 59 12.10 -1.55 -4.12
CA LEU A 59 10.66 -1.27 -4.00
C LEU A 59 9.99 -1.00 -5.38
N GLN A 60 10.72 -0.46 -6.37
CA GLN A 60 10.18 -0.31 -7.73
C GLN A 60 9.92 -1.68 -8.39
N ALA A 61 10.89 -2.60 -8.28
CA ALA A 61 10.74 -3.95 -8.82
C ALA A 61 9.59 -4.68 -8.12
N LEU A 62 9.45 -4.51 -6.81
CA LEU A 62 8.35 -5.09 -6.05
C LEU A 62 6.99 -4.46 -6.41
N MET A 63 6.92 -3.15 -6.64
CA MET A 63 5.71 -2.48 -7.14
C MET A 63 5.25 -3.06 -8.47
N ALA A 64 6.17 -3.21 -9.43
CA ALA A 64 5.87 -3.79 -10.73
C ALA A 64 5.45 -5.25 -10.61
N LEU A 65 6.19 -6.06 -9.85
CA LEU A 65 5.90 -7.49 -9.64
C LEU A 65 4.52 -7.71 -9.01
N LEU A 66 4.17 -6.89 -8.03
CA LEU A 66 2.90 -7.01 -7.32
C LEU A 66 1.76 -6.28 -8.06
N GLY A 67 2.05 -5.44 -9.05
CA GLY A 67 1.04 -4.63 -9.74
C GLY A 67 0.43 -3.56 -8.82
N HIS A 68 1.25 -2.96 -7.96
CA HIS A 68 0.80 -1.89 -7.08
C HIS A 68 0.71 -0.57 -7.86
N SER A 69 -0.52 -0.05 -7.99
CA SER A 69 -0.82 1.25 -8.59
C SER A 69 -0.44 2.44 -7.71
N ARG A 70 -0.18 2.21 -6.42
CA ARG A 70 0.15 3.23 -5.42
C ARG A 70 1.44 2.86 -4.72
N PRO A 71 2.43 3.75 -4.61
CA PRO A 71 3.66 3.45 -3.89
C PRO A 71 3.45 3.10 -2.42
N GLU A 72 2.43 3.67 -1.76
CA GLU A 72 2.09 3.41 -0.36
C GLU A 72 1.80 1.92 -0.11
N MET A 73 1.28 1.20 -1.11
CA MET A 73 1.02 -0.24 -1.02
C MET A 73 2.30 -1.08 -0.93
N THR A 74 3.42 -0.60 -1.48
CA THR A 74 4.72 -1.29 -1.44
C THR A 74 5.58 -0.79 -0.30
N ILE A 75 5.53 0.50 -0.03
CA ILE A 75 6.30 1.17 1.03
C ILE A 75 6.01 0.57 2.42
N ARG A 76 4.82 0.01 2.63
CA ARG A 76 4.49 -0.71 3.87
C ARG A 76 5.40 -1.91 4.15
N TYR A 77 6.05 -2.49 3.14
CA TYR A 77 7.02 -3.58 3.30
C TYR A 77 8.42 -3.07 3.65
N ALA A 78 8.74 -1.80 3.36
CA ALA A 78 10.03 -1.18 3.67
C ALA A 78 10.23 -0.97 5.19
N HIS A 79 9.16 -0.73 5.94
CA HIS A 79 9.20 -0.56 7.41
C HIS A 79 9.64 -1.81 8.16
N LEU A 80 9.52 -3.00 7.56
CA LEU A 80 10.02 -4.25 8.14
C LEU A 80 11.52 -4.49 7.86
N ALA A 81 12.15 -3.62 7.07
CA ALA A 81 13.59 -3.64 6.78
C ALA A 81 14.41 -2.72 7.71
N ASN A 82 13.88 -2.38 8.89
CA ASN A 82 14.70 -1.76 9.95
C ASN A 82 15.73 -2.79 10.44
N SER A 83 17.02 -2.43 10.58
CA SER A 83 18.12 -3.40 10.74
C SER A 83 17.96 -4.35 11.93
N SER A 84 17.36 -3.90 13.03
CA SER A 84 17.06 -4.73 14.21
C SER A 84 15.89 -5.70 13.96
N VAL A 85 14.88 -5.28 13.20
CA VAL A 85 13.74 -6.10 12.76
C VAL A 85 14.17 -7.08 11.69
N HIS A 86 15.07 -6.66 10.79
CA HIS A 86 15.66 -7.49 9.76
C HIS A 86 16.48 -8.63 10.38
N GLY A 87 17.34 -8.37 11.37
CA GLY A 87 18.09 -9.43 12.05
C GLY A 87 17.21 -10.43 12.80
N ALA A 88 16.17 -9.96 13.50
CA ALA A 88 15.20 -10.83 14.17
C ALA A 88 14.33 -11.62 13.17
N TYR A 89 13.96 -11.00 12.04
CA TYR A 89 13.24 -11.62 10.94
C TYR A 89 14.10 -12.63 10.21
N GLU A 90 15.35 -12.35 9.90
CA GLU A 90 16.31 -13.31 9.33
C GLU A 90 16.50 -14.49 10.26
N ALA A 91 16.68 -14.26 11.57
CA ALA A 91 16.80 -15.37 12.53
C ALA A 91 15.54 -16.24 12.59
N ALA A 92 14.35 -15.64 12.48
CA ALA A 92 13.07 -16.36 12.44
C ALA A 92 12.82 -17.05 11.09
N MET A 93 13.15 -16.40 9.99
CA MET A 93 12.98 -16.93 8.64
C MET A 93 14.03 -17.96 8.31
N ASN A 94 15.28 -17.85 8.73
CA ASN A 94 16.28 -18.91 8.55
C ASN A 94 15.83 -20.22 9.22
N ARG A 95 15.15 -20.13 10.38
CA ARG A 95 14.50 -21.30 11.02
C ARG A 95 13.33 -21.86 10.20
N LEU A 96 12.60 -21.02 9.45
CA LEU A 96 11.51 -21.43 8.58
C LEU A 96 11.98 -21.91 7.19
N HIS A 97 12.97 -21.26 6.60
CA HIS A 97 13.57 -21.54 5.29
C HIS A 97 14.40 -22.83 5.32
N ALA A 98 14.94 -23.22 6.48
CA ALA A 98 15.52 -24.55 6.70
C ALA A 98 14.53 -25.71 6.38
N THR A 99 13.22 -25.42 6.27
CA THR A 99 12.19 -26.42 5.90
C THR A 99 11.64 -26.28 4.48
N ARG A 100 11.93 -25.19 3.74
CA ARG A 100 11.46 -25.00 2.36
C ARG A 100 12.40 -24.10 1.56
N GLU A 101 13.01 -24.66 0.51
CA GLU A 101 13.81 -23.91 -0.46
C GLU A 101 12.90 -23.18 -1.47
N LEU A 102 12.92 -21.85 -1.42
CA LEU A 102 12.53 -21.00 -2.56
C LEU A 102 13.80 -20.27 -3.02
N PRO A 103 14.32 -20.56 -4.22
CA PRO A 103 15.53 -19.92 -4.69
C PRO A 103 15.18 -18.50 -5.15
N LEU A 104 15.68 -17.50 -4.43
CA LEU A 104 15.66 -16.11 -4.84
C LEU A 104 17.12 -15.65 -4.99
N VAL A 105 17.50 -15.28 -6.21
CA VAL A 105 18.82 -14.72 -6.49
C VAL A 105 18.79 -13.24 -6.11
N ILE A 106 19.54 -12.89 -5.07
CA ILE A 106 19.72 -11.53 -4.60
C ILE A 106 20.92 -10.94 -5.35
N GLY A 107 20.69 -9.87 -6.10
CA GLY A 107 21.76 -9.06 -6.66
C GLY A 107 22.07 -7.88 -5.75
N ASP A 108 23.35 -7.50 -5.67
CA ASP A 108 23.82 -6.33 -4.90
C ASP A 108 23.06 -5.07 -5.35
N LYS A 109 22.18 -4.54 -4.48
CA LYS A 109 21.53 -3.24 -4.68
C LYS A 109 21.66 -2.37 -3.44
N PRO A 110 21.86 -1.05 -3.62
CA PRO A 110 22.13 -0.12 -2.54
C PRO A 110 20.94 0.03 -1.60
N VAL A 111 21.27 0.29 -0.32
CA VAL A 111 20.30 0.64 0.74
C VAL A 111 19.45 1.81 0.27
N ILE A 112 18.13 1.63 0.28
CA ILE A 112 17.17 2.64 -0.13
C ILE A 112 17.14 3.76 0.93
N PRO A 113 17.43 5.03 0.58
CA PRO A 113 17.34 6.17 1.51
C PRO A 113 15.91 6.36 2.05
N ASP A 114 15.77 7.27 3.02
CA ASP A 114 14.49 7.55 3.69
C ASP A 114 13.32 7.65 2.70
N ARG A 115 12.18 7.07 3.09
CA ARG A 115 11.00 6.71 2.28
C ARG A 115 10.60 7.78 1.26
N ILE A 116 10.64 9.04 1.67
CA ILE A 116 10.19 10.17 0.86
C ILE A 116 11.26 10.61 -0.14
N GLU A 117 12.54 10.58 0.24
CA GLU A 117 13.62 11.05 -0.62
C GLU A 117 13.82 10.13 -1.83
N TRP A 118 13.69 8.82 -1.66
CA TRP A 118 13.73 7.86 -2.77
C TRP A 118 12.49 7.91 -3.68
N LEU A 119 11.29 8.08 -3.10
CA LEU A 119 10.05 8.27 -3.87
C LEU A 119 10.19 9.46 -4.82
N HIS A 120 10.90 10.48 -4.36
CA HIS A 120 11.17 11.69 -5.10
C HIS A 120 12.18 11.43 -6.25
N SER A 121 13.17 10.55 -6.14
CA SER A 121 14.18 10.37 -7.20
C SER A 121 13.72 9.48 -8.36
N GLU A 122 12.79 8.55 -8.14
CA GLU A 122 12.52 7.43 -9.08
C GLU A 122 11.18 7.51 -9.84
N MET A 123 10.33 8.49 -9.54
CA MET A 123 8.97 8.59 -10.12
C MET A 123 8.81 9.78 -11.07
N ILE A 124 7.85 9.70 -12.02
CA ILE A 124 7.52 10.85 -12.88
C ILE A 124 6.94 11.96 -12.01
N LYS A 125 7.73 12.96 -11.66
CA LYS A 125 7.27 14.14 -10.93
C LYS A 125 6.56 15.12 -11.86
N THR A 126 5.31 14.83 -12.21
CA THR A 126 4.45 15.84 -12.81
C THR A 126 3.84 16.68 -11.70
N ARG A 127 4.14 17.99 -11.68
CA ARG A 127 3.48 18.95 -10.79
C ARG A 127 2.00 19.05 -11.17
N VAL A 128 1.11 18.93 -10.18
CA VAL A 128 -0.35 19.16 -10.34
C VAL A 128 -0.78 20.32 -9.45
N ALA A 129 -2.07 20.57 -9.19
CA ALA A 129 -2.48 21.73 -8.41
C ALA A 129 -1.90 21.74 -6.98
N ARG A 130 -2.16 20.70 -6.20
CA ARG A 130 -1.81 20.63 -4.76
C ARG A 130 -0.87 19.47 -4.39
N GLY A 131 -0.05 19.04 -5.34
CA GLY A 131 0.92 17.98 -5.13
C GLY A 131 1.63 17.56 -6.40
N TYR A 132 1.95 16.28 -6.47
CA TYR A 132 2.66 15.63 -7.56
C TYR A 132 1.96 14.34 -7.98
N CYS A 133 2.08 14.01 -9.25
CA CYS A 133 1.80 12.67 -9.74
C CYS A 133 3.00 11.77 -9.37
N SER A 134 2.73 10.59 -8.84
CA SER A 134 3.70 9.51 -8.60
C SER A 134 3.44 8.34 -9.55
N ARG A 135 2.94 8.62 -10.77
CA ARG A 135 2.69 7.56 -11.76
C ARG A 135 4.02 6.99 -12.23
N HIS A 136 4.09 5.67 -12.31
CA HIS A 136 5.28 4.97 -12.79
C HIS A 136 5.43 5.09 -14.31
N LEU A 137 6.68 5.22 -14.81
CA LEU A 137 6.99 5.32 -16.25
C LEU A 137 6.40 4.18 -17.09
N ALA A 138 6.43 2.95 -16.58
CA ALA A 138 5.85 1.78 -17.26
C ALA A 138 4.33 1.87 -17.48
N ALA A 139 3.61 2.76 -16.79
CA ALA A 139 2.18 2.96 -16.97
C ALA A 139 1.86 4.01 -18.06
N GLU A 140 2.87 4.54 -18.75
CA GLU A 140 2.77 5.59 -19.76
C GLU A 140 2.08 6.87 -19.26
N ALA A 141 1.89 7.85 -20.16
CA ALA A 141 1.25 9.11 -19.84
C ALA A 141 -0.20 8.92 -19.35
N CYS A 142 -0.62 9.73 -18.38
CA CYS A 142 -1.99 9.69 -17.90
C CYS A 142 -2.96 10.27 -18.95
N PRO A 143 -4.07 9.59 -19.29
CA PRO A 143 -5.08 10.13 -20.20
C PRO A 143 -5.90 11.27 -19.57
N TYR A 144 -5.89 11.39 -18.24
CA TYR A 144 -6.62 12.42 -17.50
C TYR A 144 -5.62 13.35 -16.80
N ALA A 145 -5.49 14.59 -17.27
CA ALA A 145 -4.51 15.54 -16.75
C ALA A 145 -4.97 16.33 -15.51
N ASN A 146 -6.27 16.35 -15.20
CA ASN A 146 -6.88 17.28 -14.24
C ASN A 146 -7.70 16.66 -13.09
N ILE A 147 -7.84 15.34 -13.01
CA ILE A 147 -8.61 14.66 -11.93
C ILE A 147 -7.72 14.18 -10.76
N CYS A 148 -6.53 14.78 -10.60
CA CYS A 148 -5.44 14.18 -9.84
C CYS A 148 -5.72 14.03 -8.34
N GLU A 149 -6.41 14.96 -7.68
CA GLU A 149 -6.55 14.97 -6.20
C GLU A 149 -7.37 13.81 -5.61
N GLN A 150 -8.01 13.02 -6.47
CA GLN A 150 -8.71 11.77 -6.09
C GLN A 150 -8.09 10.54 -6.76
N CYS A 151 -7.04 10.74 -7.55
CA CYS A 151 -6.31 9.68 -8.26
C CYS A 151 -5.42 8.91 -7.30
N ASP A 152 -5.28 7.62 -7.58
CA ASP A 152 -4.40 6.72 -6.86
C ASP A 152 -2.94 7.20 -6.84
N ASN A 153 -2.47 7.77 -7.94
CA ASN A 153 -1.09 8.23 -8.11
C ASN A 153 -0.84 9.64 -7.54
N PHE A 154 -1.78 10.25 -6.84
CA PHE A 154 -1.54 11.58 -6.28
C PHE A 154 -0.83 11.48 -4.94
N THR A 155 0.31 12.18 -4.86
CA THR A 155 1.07 12.35 -3.63
C THR A 155 1.25 13.84 -3.34
N THR A 156 1.30 14.19 -2.06
CA THR A 156 1.42 15.58 -1.60
C THR A 156 2.57 15.69 -0.60
N THR A 157 3.03 16.91 -0.36
CA THR A 157 4.07 17.25 0.61
C THR A 157 3.50 18.18 1.69
N THR A 158 4.29 18.41 2.74
CA THR A 158 3.94 19.32 3.84
C THR A 158 3.71 20.77 3.38
N GLU A 159 4.32 21.17 2.26
CA GLU A 159 4.12 22.48 1.62
C GLU A 159 2.64 22.77 1.30
N PHE A 160 1.87 21.75 0.89
CA PHE A 160 0.48 21.93 0.45
C PHE A 160 -0.55 21.81 1.58
N ILE A 161 -0.11 21.64 2.83
CA ILE A 161 -1.02 21.52 3.98
C ILE A 161 -2.02 22.68 4.07
N PRO A 162 -1.61 23.96 3.96
CA PRO A 162 -2.55 25.08 4.04
C PRO A 162 -3.65 25.00 2.97
N GLN A 163 -3.25 24.72 1.73
CA GLN A 163 -4.15 24.63 0.58
C GLN A 163 -5.11 23.44 0.73
N LEU A 164 -4.63 22.28 1.19
CA LEU A 164 -5.47 21.11 1.43
C LEU A 164 -6.48 21.34 2.56
N LYS A 165 -6.07 22.03 3.64
CA LYS A 165 -6.98 22.41 4.74
C LYS A 165 -8.07 23.38 4.28
N GLN A 166 -7.70 24.37 3.47
CA GLN A 166 -8.66 25.33 2.91
C GLN A 166 -9.70 24.61 2.05
N GLN A 167 -9.26 23.78 1.10
CA GLN A 167 -10.17 23.02 0.24
C GLN A 167 -11.06 22.07 1.03
N LEU A 168 -10.53 21.41 2.07
CA LEU A 168 -11.31 20.55 2.95
C LEU A 168 -12.44 21.34 3.65
N SER A 169 -12.19 22.60 4.02
CA SER A 169 -13.21 23.48 4.60
C SER A 169 -14.27 23.82 3.56
N ASP A 170 -13.86 24.25 2.37
CA ASP A 170 -14.77 24.65 1.29
C ASP A 170 -15.69 23.48 0.88
N GLU A 171 -15.11 22.29 0.69
CA GLU A 171 -15.85 21.07 0.32
C GLU A 171 -16.84 20.62 1.40
N LYS A 172 -16.55 20.86 2.69
CA LYS A 172 -17.51 20.60 3.77
C LYS A 172 -18.69 21.56 3.72
N VAL A 173 -18.44 22.85 3.47
CA VAL A 173 -19.50 23.85 3.30
C VAL A 173 -20.41 23.49 2.12
N LEU A 174 -19.81 23.11 0.98
CA LEU A 174 -20.58 22.70 -0.21
C LEU A 174 -21.38 21.41 0.02
N ARG A 175 -20.81 20.43 0.74
CA ARG A 175 -21.53 19.21 1.12
C ARG A 175 -22.76 19.54 1.98
N ASP A 176 -22.61 20.43 2.95
CA ASP A 176 -23.67 20.77 3.89
C ASP A 176 -24.78 21.58 3.19
N ASP A 177 -24.45 22.47 2.24
CA ASP A 177 -25.42 23.12 1.34
C ASP A 177 -26.16 22.11 0.45
N ALA A 178 -25.44 21.17 -0.17
CA ALA A 178 -26.04 20.10 -0.97
C ALA A 178 -27.00 19.23 -0.13
N HIS A 179 -26.65 18.95 1.13
CA HIS A 179 -27.51 18.23 2.06
C HIS A 179 -28.77 19.01 2.40
N ALA A 180 -28.65 20.32 2.69
CA ALA A 180 -29.80 21.18 2.96
C ALA A 180 -30.78 21.26 1.77
N ARG A 181 -30.28 21.09 0.54
CA ARG A 181 -31.07 21.08 -0.70
C ARG A 181 -31.60 19.69 -1.11
N GLY A 182 -31.21 18.62 -0.40
CA GLY A 182 -31.59 17.25 -0.74
C GLY A 182 -30.90 16.70 -2.00
N TRP A 183 -29.71 17.18 -2.33
CA TRP A 183 -28.94 16.72 -3.50
C TRP A 183 -28.03 15.53 -3.15
N ASP A 184 -28.63 14.37 -2.92
CA ASP A 184 -27.94 13.18 -2.37
C ASP A 184 -26.69 12.75 -3.17
N SER A 185 -26.75 12.80 -4.50
CA SER A 185 -25.60 12.45 -5.35
C SER A 185 -24.42 13.41 -5.16
N GLU A 186 -24.71 14.68 -4.91
CA GLU A 186 -23.72 15.73 -4.74
C GLU A 186 -23.12 15.70 -3.32
N VAL A 187 -23.95 15.42 -2.31
CA VAL A 187 -23.48 15.09 -0.95
C VAL A 187 -22.48 13.93 -1.00
N ALA A 188 -22.82 12.85 -1.70
CA ALA A 188 -21.94 11.70 -1.86
C ALA A 188 -20.63 12.06 -2.60
N ARG A 189 -20.69 12.96 -3.58
CA ARG A 189 -19.50 13.46 -4.30
C ARG A 189 -18.57 14.24 -3.37
N HIS A 190 -19.08 15.24 -2.66
CA HIS A 190 -18.30 16.02 -1.70
C HIS A 190 -17.75 15.17 -0.54
N ALA A 191 -18.51 14.16 -0.09
CA ALA A 191 -18.04 13.21 0.92
C ALA A 191 -16.81 12.41 0.46
N ARG A 192 -16.76 11.99 -0.82
CA ARG A 192 -15.57 11.31 -1.39
C ARG A 192 -14.36 12.25 -1.44
N VAL A 193 -14.58 13.51 -1.84
CA VAL A 193 -13.51 14.52 -1.93
C VAL A 193 -12.92 14.79 -0.55
N THR A 194 -13.77 15.11 0.43
CA THR A 194 -13.35 15.40 1.81
C THR A 194 -12.62 14.22 2.45
N THR A 195 -13.06 12.98 2.19
CA THR A 195 -12.39 11.76 2.66
C THR A 195 -11.00 11.58 2.03
N SER A 196 -10.84 11.89 0.73
CA SER A 196 -9.55 11.83 0.05
C SER A 196 -8.56 12.84 0.64
N ILE A 197 -8.98 14.11 0.75
CA ILE A 197 -8.15 15.19 1.28
C ILE A 197 -7.75 14.93 2.73
N GLN A 198 -8.68 14.45 3.57
CA GLN A 198 -8.40 14.12 4.96
C GLN A 198 -7.32 13.04 5.07
N ARG A 199 -7.40 11.99 4.24
CA ARG A 199 -6.38 10.93 4.18
C ARG A 199 -5.00 11.48 3.81
N HIS A 200 -4.93 12.39 2.84
CA HIS A 200 -3.67 13.02 2.47
C HIS A 200 -3.09 13.85 3.62
N LEU A 201 -3.93 14.63 4.32
CA LEU A 201 -3.51 15.39 5.50
C LEU A 201 -3.03 14.48 6.64
N ASP A 202 -3.68 13.34 6.86
CA ASP A 202 -3.30 12.38 7.89
C ASP A 202 -1.96 11.69 7.57
N ASN A 203 -1.71 11.37 6.30
CA ASN A 203 -0.45 10.81 5.84
C ASN A 203 0.74 11.79 5.93
N LEU A 204 0.46 13.09 5.98
CA LEU A 204 1.47 14.15 6.11
C LEU A 204 1.81 14.47 7.57
N LYS A 205 1.07 13.94 8.55
CA LYS A 205 1.41 14.12 9.96
C LYS A 205 2.70 13.32 10.26
N PRO A 206 3.73 13.96 10.86
CA PRO A 206 4.93 13.23 11.27
C PRO A 206 4.55 12.14 12.26
N ASP A 207 5.10 10.93 12.05
CA ASP A 207 4.93 9.80 12.96
C ASP A 207 5.53 10.20 14.31
N THR A 208 4.71 10.38 15.34
CA THR A 208 5.14 10.76 16.69
C THR A 208 5.91 9.65 17.43
N ARG A 209 6.31 8.59 16.71
CA ARG A 209 7.12 7.48 17.20
C ARG A 209 8.62 7.68 16.90
N VAL A 210 9.12 8.88 17.12
CA VAL A 210 10.57 9.10 17.17
C VAL A 210 11.06 8.54 18.51
N ASP A 211 11.80 7.44 18.41
CA ASP A 211 12.55 6.78 19.48
C ASP A 211 13.43 7.81 20.22
N PRO A 212 13.36 7.93 21.56
CA PRO A 212 14.31 8.76 22.30
C PRO A 212 15.72 8.17 22.08
N GLY A 213 16.60 8.98 21.49
CA GLY A 213 17.94 8.59 21.08
C GLY A 213 18.77 7.86 22.15
N PRO A 214 19.89 7.25 21.73
CA PRO A 214 20.62 6.26 22.54
C PRO A 214 21.03 6.85 23.89
N ARG A 215 20.63 6.18 24.96
CA ARG A 215 21.15 6.47 26.30
C ARG A 215 22.65 6.18 26.29
N ALA A 216 23.44 7.24 26.45
CA ALA A 216 24.86 7.12 26.73
C ALA A 216 25.04 6.38 28.07
N GLY A 217 25.75 5.26 28.03
CA GLY A 217 26.23 4.48 29.15
C GLY A 217 27.61 3.96 28.81
#